data_AF-A0A5E8BIH6-F1
#
_entry.id   AF-A0A5E8BIH6-F1
#
_cell.length_a   1.000
_cell.length_b   1.000
_cell.length_c   1.000
_cell.angle_alpha   90.00
_cell.angle_beta   90.00
_cell.angle_gamma   90.00
#
_symmetry.space_group_name_H-M   'P 1'
#
loop_
_entity.id
_entity.type
_entity.pdbx_description
1 polymer ?
#
loop_
_entity_poly.entity_id
_entity_poly.type
_entity_poly.pdbx_seq_one_letter_code
_entity_poly.pdbx_strand_id
1 'polypeptide(L)'
;MKPSQINFLLRPWKTYKDGTLFYGTTKTGSKRHPLTTKQGNKNFYKGTRSSGIGNHTATGRYTIYWDRVRTYVTPAGLSSTDLKPFVCATSPLTKNTYQGYKRAAVDGKLYLQKIQEYIEYGESESPDSMRDPETGIERG
;
A
#
# COMPACT_ATOMS: atom_id res chain seq x y z
N MET A 1 -21.71 -5.22 -54.99
CA MET A 1 -20.67 -6.19 -54.56
C MET A 1 -21.34 -7.21 -53.67
N LYS A 2 -21.40 -8.50 -54.07
CA LYS A 2 -21.98 -9.54 -53.19
C LYS A 2 -21.06 -9.69 -51.97
N PRO A 3 -21.58 -9.73 -50.72
CA PRO A 3 -20.72 -9.97 -49.57
C PRO A 3 -19.98 -11.29 -49.76
N SER A 4 -18.65 -11.27 -49.65
CA SER A 4 -17.86 -12.50 -49.70
C SER A 4 -18.22 -13.34 -48.48
N GLN A 5 -18.32 -14.67 -48.67
CA GLN A 5 -18.68 -15.60 -47.59
C GLN A 5 -17.74 -15.50 -46.36
N ILE A 6 -16.54 -14.94 -46.56
CA ILE A 6 -15.51 -14.70 -45.54
C ILE A 6 -15.99 -13.75 -44.43
N ASN A 7 -16.82 -12.75 -44.74
CA ASN A 7 -17.29 -11.77 -43.75
C ASN A 7 -18.30 -12.34 -42.74
N PHE A 8 -18.88 -13.50 -43.02
CA PHE A 8 -19.80 -14.20 -42.11
C PHE A 8 -19.08 -15.19 -41.19
N LEU A 9 -17.76 -15.37 -41.34
CA LEU A 9 -16.98 -16.21 -40.43
C LEU A 9 -16.80 -15.52 -39.07
N LEU A 10 -16.79 -16.31 -37.99
CA LEU A 10 -16.56 -15.81 -36.64
C LEU A 10 -15.24 -15.04 -36.52
N ARG A 11 -14.25 -15.47 -37.29
CA ARG A 11 -12.91 -14.89 -37.40
C ARG A 11 -12.53 -14.89 -38.88
N PRO A 12 -12.50 -13.73 -39.57
CA PRO A 12 -12.28 -13.66 -41.02
C PRO A 12 -10.97 -14.30 -41.51
N TRP A 13 -9.93 -14.32 -40.68
CA TRP A 13 -8.62 -14.92 -40.99
C TRP A 13 -8.57 -16.45 -40.80
N LYS A 14 -9.62 -17.07 -40.26
CA LYS A 14 -9.73 -18.52 -40.08
C LYS A 14 -10.75 -19.07 -41.07
N THR A 15 -10.25 -19.42 -42.25
CA THR A 15 -11.08 -19.84 -43.39
C THR A 15 -11.37 -21.35 -43.42
N TYR A 16 -10.69 -22.17 -42.61
CA TYR A 16 -10.88 -23.61 -42.51
C TYR A 16 -11.10 -24.06 -41.06
N LYS A 17 -11.68 -25.25 -40.88
CA LYS A 17 -11.96 -25.83 -39.55
C LYS A 17 -10.66 -26.35 -38.92
N ASP A 18 -10.12 -25.59 -37.98
CA ASP A 18 -8.85 -25.86 -37.30
C ASP A 18 -9.01 -26.37 -35.86
N GLY A 19 -10.24 -26.65 -35.44
CA GLY A 19 -10.55 -27.06 -34.06
C GLY A 19 -10.55 -25.92 -33.04
N THR A 20 -10.36 -24.67 -33.47
CA THR A 20 -10.44 -23.52 -32.55
C THR A 20 -11.83 -23.35 -31.96
N LEU A 21 -11.86 -22.98 -30.68
CA LEU A 21 -13.10 -22.71 -29.98
C LEU A 21 -13.67 -21.34 -30.38
N PHE A 22 -14.98 -21.19 -30.21
CA PHE A 22 -15.67 -19.90 -30.35
C PHE A 22 -15.02 -18.83 -29.46
N TYR A 23 -14.72 -19.18 -28.20
CA TYR A 23 -13.95 -18.37 -27.27
C TYR A 23 -13.01 -19.24 -26.44
N GLY A 24 -11.91 -18.65 -25.97
CA GLY A 24 -10.90 -19.35 -25.15
C GLY A 24 -10.07 -20.37 -25.93
N THR A 25 -9.26 -21.13 -25.19
CA THR A 25 -8.33 -22.14 -25.72
C THR A 25 -8.78 -23.56 -25.40
N THR A 26 -9.26 -23.80 -24.18
CA THR A 26 -9.71 -25.12 -23.71
C THR A 26 -11.04 -24.99 -22.96
N LYS A 27 -11.98 -25.92 -23.18
CA LYS A 27 -13.29 -25.93 -22.50
C LYS A 27 -13.24 -26.49 -21.09
N THR A 28 -12.24 -27.32 -20.80
CA THR A 28 -12.09 -28.06 -19.54
C THR A 28 -10.95 -27.48 -18.70
N GLY A 29 -11.01 -27.71 -17.39
CA GLY A 29 -10.03 -27.25 -16.42
C GLY A 29 -10.44 -27.66 -15.01
N SER A 30 -9.60 -27.35 -14.02
CA SER A 30 -9.95 -27.57 -12.61
C SER A 30 -11.16 -26.70 -12.23
N LYS A 31 -12.11 -27.28 -11.49
CA LYS A 31 -13.31 -26.60 -11.00
C LYS A 31 -13.21 -26.19 -9.52
N ARG A 32 -12.19 -26.68 -8.81
CA ARG A 32 -12.02 -26.52 -7.37
C ARG A 32 -11.22 -25.26 -7.05
N HIS A 33 -11.77 -24.11 -7.41
CA HIS A 33 -11.20 -22.80 -7.09
C HIS A 33 -12.09 -22.06 -6.06
N PRO A 34 -11.52 -21.23 -5.18
CA PRO A 34 -12.31 -20.42 -4.26
C PRO A 34 -13.30 -19.53 -5.01
N LEU A 35 -14.57 -19.53 -4.56
CA LEU A 35 -15.60 -18.72 -5.20
C LEU A 35 -15.31 -17.23 -5.11
N THR A 36 -15.61 -16.45 -6.15
CA THR A 36 -15.50 -14.98 -6.15
C THR A 36 -16.86 -14.31 -5.94
N THR A 37 -16.90 -12.98 -5.82
CA THR A 37 -18.16 -12.22 -5.73
C THR A 37 -19.03 -12.29 -6.98
N LYS A 38 -18.50 -12.79 -8.10
CA LYS A 38 -19.20 -12.88 -9.40
C LYS A 38 -19.77 -14.27 -9.70
N GLN A 39 -19.55 -15.23 -8.81
CA GLN A 39 -20.03 -16.60 -8.95
C GLN A 39 -21.17 -16.87 -7.96
N GLY A 40 -21.88 -17.98 -8.15
CA GLY A 40 -22.99 -18.38 -7.27
C GLY A 40 -24.34 -17.79 -7.66
N ASN A 41 -25.36 -18.08 -6.85
CA ASN A 41 -26.73 -17.59 -7.04
C ASN A 41 -26.90 -16.18 -6.43
N LYS A 42 -28.05 -15.54 -6.68
CA LYS A 42 -28.43 -14.21 -6.15
C LYS A 42 -28.31 -14.09 -4.62
N ASN A 43 -28.45 -15.19 -3.90
CA ASN A 43 -28.37 -15.21 -2.43
C ASN A 43 -26.94 -15.44 -1.91
N PHE A 44 -25.97 -15.70 -2.81
CA PHE A 44 -24.58 -15.86 -2.42
C PHE A 44 -23.92 -14.49 -2.27
N TYR A 45 -23.65 -14.10 -1.02
CA TYR A 45 -22.88 -12.91 -0.69
C TYR A 45 -21.56 -13.29 -0.05
N LYS A 46 -20.44 -12.93 -0.69
CA LYS A 46 -19.08 -13.21 -0.17
C LYS A 46 -18.46 -12.03 0.60
N GLY A 47 -18.74 -10.80 0.16
CA GLY A 47 -18.08 -9.59 0.66
C GLY A 47 -16.62 -9.40 0.20
N THR A 48 -16.05 -8.24 0.50
CA THR A 48 -14.69 -7.81 0.07
C THR A 48 -13.87 -7.16 1.20
N ARG A 49 -14.28 -7.32 2.46
CA ARG A 49 -13.69 -6.66 3.64
C ARG A 49 -13.74 -5.13 3.60
N SER A 50 -14.60 -4.55 2.77
CA SER A 50 -14.79 -3.10 2.70
C SER A 50 -15.65 -2.56 3.85
N SER A 51 -16.63 -3.36 4.28
CA SER A 51 -17.72 -2.94 5.15
C SER A 51 -17.71 -3.73 6.46
N GLY A 52 -18.08 -3.06 7.55
CA GLY A 52 -18.05 -3.56 8.93
C GLY A 52 -18.20 -2.42 9.93
N ILE A 53 -18.87 -1.35 9.49
CA ILE A 53 -18.82 -0.01 10.08
C ILE A 53 -20.14 0.32 10.79
N GLY A 54 -21.16 -0.49 10.59
CA GLY A 54 -22.50 -0.29 11.12
C GLY A 54 -23.22 -1.61 11.32
N ASN A 55 -24.54 -1.55 11.36
CA ASN A 55 -25.38 -2.72 11.58
C ASN A 55 -26.54 -2.79 10.58
N HIS A 56 -26.96 -4.01 10.24
CA HIS A 56 -28.20 -4.24 9.51
C HIS A 56 -29.39 -4.03 10.45
N THR A 57 -30.43 -3.39 9.94
CA THR A 57 -31.70 -3.20 10.66
C THR A 57 -32.62 -4.41 10.43
N ALA A 58 -33.62 -4.59 11.30
CA ALA A 58 -34.62 -5.66 11.16
C ALA A 58 -35.40 -5.61 9.82
N THR A 59 -35.50 -4.42 9.20
CA THR A 59 -36.18 -4.21 7.91
C THR A 59 -35.24 -4.31 6.71
N GLY A 60 -33.99 -4.75 6.90
CA GLY A 60 -33.02 -4.96 5.82
C GLY A 60 -32.25 -3.71 5.36
N ARG A 61 -32.47 -2.55 6.00
CA ARG A 61 -31.63 -1.35 5.80
C ARG A 61 -30.30 -1.47 6.55
N TYR A 62 -29.40 -0.51 6.36
CA TYR A 62 -28.11 -0.44 7.05
C TYR A 62 -27.95 0.90 7.78
N THR A 63 -27.54 0.87 9.03
CA THR A 63 -27.26 2.06 9.86
C THR A 63 -25.75 2.13 10.13
N ILE A 64 -25.13 3.27 9.80
CA ILE A 64 -23.69 3.50 9.94
C ILE A 64 -23.38 4.00 11.37
N TYR A 65 -22.31 3.47 11.98
CA TYR A 65 -21.75 3.99 13.22
C TYR A 65 -20.50 4.82 12.89
N TRP A 66 -20.60 6.15 13.03
CA TRP A 66 -19.56 7.09 12.58
C TRP A 66 -18.25 6.97 13.38
N ASP A 67 -18.31 6.52 14.62
CA ASP A 67 -17.15 6.18 15.47
C ASP A 67 -16.28 5.05 14.90
N ARG A 68 -16.85 4.20 14.03
CA ARG A 68 -16.14 3.08 13.38
C ARG A 68 -15.72 3.40 11.94
N VAL A 69 -16.11 4.55 11.41
CA VAL A 69 -15.73 4.96 10.05
C VAL A 69 -14.25 5.34 10.06
N ARG A 70 -13.46 4.67 9.23
CA ARG A 70 -12.03 4.97 9.09
C ARG A 70 -11.82 6.31 8.39
N THR A 71 -11.05 7.20 9.00
CA THR A 71 -10.62 8.49 8.43
C THR A 71 -9.11 8.49 8.19
N TYR A 72 -8.66 9.17 7.14
CA TYR A 72 -7.24 9.44 6.92
C TYR A 72 -6.96 10.88 7.34
N VAL A 73 -6.25 11.06 8.46
CA VAL A 73 -5.95 12.39 9.01
C VAL A 73 -4.72 12.95 8.30
N THR A 74 -4.90 14.01 7.54
CA THR A 74 -3.80 14.71 6.85
C THR A 74 -3.13 15.68 7.83
N PRO A 75 -1.79 15.63 8.01
CA PRO A 75 -1.09 16.58 8.87
C PRO A 75 -1.18 18.01 8.32
N ALA A 76 -1.22 19.00 9.20
CA ALA A 76 -1.16 20.40 8.83
C ALA A 76 0.17 20.73 8.14
N GLY A 77 0.13 21.58 7.11
CA GLY A 77 1.33 22.03 6.40
C GLY A 77 1.95 21.01 5.44
N LEU A 78 1.32 19.85 5.18
CA LEU A 78 1.86 18.82 4.27
C LEU A 78 2.16 19.36 2.85
N SER A 79 1.34 20.29 2.36
CA SER A 79 1.54 20.92 1.05
C SER A 79 2.70 21.91 1.01
N SER A 80 3.10 22.44 2.17
CA SER A 80 4.17 23.42 2.32
C SER A 80 5.48 22.81 2.82
N THR A 81 5.54 21.52 3.12
CA THR A 81 6.79 20.89 3.56
C THR A 81 7.75 20.69 2.39
N ASP A 82 9.02 21.00 2.61
CA ASP A 82 10.08 20.71 1.65
C ASP A 82 10.46 19.23 1.59
N LEU A 83 10.01 18.40 2.54
CA LEU A 83 10.23 16.95 2.54
C LEU A 83 9.69 16.30 1.25
N LYS A 84 10.47 15.37 0.70
CA LYS A 84 10.18 14.63 -0.55
C LYS A 84 10.28 13.13 -0.31
N PRO A 85 9.62 12.29 -1.12
CA PRO A 85 9.67 10.84 -0.97
C PRO A 85 11.07 10.24 -1.20
N PHE A 86 11.98 10.99 -1.84
CA PHE A 86 13.33 10.55 -2.15
C PHE A 86 14.36 11.57 -1.68
N VAL A 87 15.55 11.08 -1.35
CA VAL A 87 16.74 11.87 -1.04
C VAL A 87 17.65 11.93 -2.28
N CYS A 88 18.46 12.97 -2.39
CA CYS A 88 19.45 13.06 -3.46
C CYS A 88 20.52 11.97 -3.31
N ALA A 89 20.92 11.34 -4.41
CA ALA A 89 21.93 10.27 -4.41
C ALA A 89 23.32 10.73 -3.93
N THR A 90 23.60 12.03 -3.98
CA THR A 90 24.86 12.62 -3.48
C THR A 90 24.87 12.87 -1.98
N SER A 91 23.73 12.73 -1.29
CA SER A 91 23.67 12.89 0.16
C SER A 91 24.45 11.77 0.84
N PRO A 92 25.29 12.06 1.86
CA PRO A 92 25.97 11.02 2.61
C PRO A 92 24.95 10.12 3.34
N LEU A 93 25.32 8.85 3.50
CA LEU A 93 24.53 7.90 4.29
C LEU A 93 24.99 7.95 5.75
N THR A 94 24.20 8.62 6.56
CA THR A 94 24.40 8.75 8.01
C THR A 94 24.21 7.40 8.73
N LYS A 95 25.15 7.03 9.61
CA LYS A 95 25.09 5.81 10.43
C LYS A 95 25.08 6.13 11.91
N ASN A 96 24.04 5.72 12.62
CA ASN A 96 23.97 5.92 14.07
C ASN A 96 24.79 4.86 14.84
N THR A 97 25.49 5.30 15.87
CA THR A 97 26.22 4.46 16.83
C THR A 97 25.68 4.66 18.24
N TYR A 98 25.52 3.55 18.95
CA TYR A 98 24.93 3.52 20.29
C TYR A 98 25.88 2.86 21.30
N GLN A 99 27.15 3.22 21.23
CA GLN A 99 28.17 2.65 22.12
C GLN A 99 27.81 2.95 23.59
N GLY A 100 27.83 1.91 24.43
CA GLY A 100 27.46 2.00 25.85
C GLY A 100 25.99 1.75 26.18
N TYR A 101 25.11 1.64 25.18
CA TYR A 101 23.67 1.38 25.37
C TYR A 101 23.29 -0.04 24.96
N LYS A 102 22.61 -0.76 25.86
CA LYS A 102 22.28 -2.18 25.64
C LYS A 102 21.16 -2.36 24.63
N ARG A 103 20.25 -1.39 24.54
CA ARG A 103 19.07 -1.44 23.66
C ARG A 103 19.14 -0.45 22.49
N ALA A 104 20.34 0.03 22.18
CA ALA A 104 20.60 0.97 21.09
C ALA A 104 19.64 2.18 21.13
N ALA A 105 18.96 2.48 20.02
CA ALA A 105 18.03 3.61 19.89
C ALA A 105 16.84 3.60 20.87
N VAL A 106 16.45 2.42 21.38
CA VAL A 106 15.27 2.26 22.26
C VAL A 106 15.69 2.14 23.73
N ASP A 107 16.95 2.44 24.06
CA ASP A 107 17.41 2.43 25.44
C ASP A 107 16.85 3.63 26.23
N GLY A 108 16.19 3.35 27.35
CA GLY A 108 15.62 4.39 28.20
C GLY A 108 16.69 5.33 28.78
N LYS A 109 17.91 4.82 29.02
CA LYS A 109 19.02 5.66 29.50
C LYS A 109 19.45 6.69 28.46
N LEU A 110 19.52 6.29 27.18
CA LEU A 110 19.84 7.19 26.08
C LEU A 110 18.78 8.28 25.95
N TYR A 111 17.50 7.90 26.05
CA TYR A 111 16.39 8.85 25.98
C TYR A 111 16.46 9.90 27.11
N LEU A 112 16.72 9.47 28.36
CA LEU A 112 16.88 10.40 29.48
C LEU A 112 18.09 11.32 29.32
N GLN A 113 19.20 10.80 28.80
CA GLN A 113 20.37 11.63 28.50
C GLN A 113 20.04 12.70 27.44
N LYS A 114 19.34 12.35 26.35
CA LYS A 114 18.94 13.33 25.34
C LYS A 114 17.99 14.40 25.90
N ILE A 115 17.11 14.03 26.83
CA ILE A 115 16.27 15.01 27.53
C ILE A 115 17.13 15.96 28.36
N GLN A 116 18.13 15.43 29.07
CA GLN A 116 19.04 16.28 29.85
C GLN A 116 19.84 17.22 28.94
N GLU A 117 20.38 16.72 27.82
CA GLU A 117 21.07 17.51 26.79
C GLU A 117 20.15 18.61 26.24
N TYR A 118 18.88 18.29 25.96
CA TYR A 118 17.88 19.28 25.54
C TYR A 118 17.58 20.34 26.60
N ILE A 119 17.55 19.98 27.89
CA ILE A 119 17.34 20.95 28.98
C ILE A 119 18.54 21.89 29.12
N GLU A 120 19.76 21.35 28.97
CA GLU A 120 21.00 22.12 29.12
C GLU A 120 21.28 23.02 27.92
N TYR A 121 21.07 22.52 26.69
CA TYR A 121 21.49 23.20 25.46
C TYR A 121 20.33 23.68 24.57
N GLY A 122 19.10 23.25 24.83
CA GLY A 122 17.92 23.57 24.03
C GLY A 122 17.83 22.79 22.71
N GLU A 123 17.15 23.37 21.71
CA GLU A 123 17.10 22.84 20.34
C GLU A 123 18.46 23.05 19.65
N SER A 124 19.35 22.07 19.79
CA SER A 124 20.66 22.06 19.14
C SER A 124 20.74 20.98 18.06
N GLU A 125 21.26 21.36 16.90
CA GLU A 125 21.58 20.44 15.81
C GLU A 125 22.83 19.61 16.14
N SER A 126 22.81 18.32 15.78
CA SER A 126 24.00 17.47 15.87
C SER A 126 25.08 18.00 14.92
N PRO A 127 26.37 17.94 15.25
CA PRO A 127 27.45 18.28 14.32
C PRO A 127 27.34 17.56 12.97
N ASP A 128 26.78 16.35 12.98
CA ASP A 128 26.63 15.49 11.82
C ASP A 128 25.36 15.79 10.97
N SER A 129 24.45 16.66 11.47
CA SER A 129 23.31 17.12 10.66
C SER A 129 23.73 18.09 9.56
N MET A 130 24.94 18.66 9.67
CA MET A 130 25.64 19.30 8.57
C MET A 130 26.04 18.21 7.58
N ARG A 131 25.65 18.35 6.29
CA ARG A 131 25.86 17.36 5.22
C ARG A 131 27.33 17.17 4.83
N ASP A 132 28.22 17.09 5.80
CA ASP A 132 29.64 16.94 5.59
C ASP A 132 29.96 15.45 5.35
N PRO A 133 30.67 15.13 4.26
CA PRO A 133 30.94 13.74 3.89
C PRO A 133 31.90 13.04 4.85
N GLU A 134 32.59 13.78 5.73
CA GLU A 134 33.53 13.24 6.73
C GLU A 134 32.82 12.73 7.99
N THR A 135 31.66 13.30 8.32
CA THR A 135 30.84 13.01 9.52
C THR A 135 29.70 12.04 9.18
N GLY A 136 30.06 10.83 8.79
CA GLY A 136 29.09 9.77 8.43
C GLY A 136 28.60 8.93 9.60
N ILE A 137 29.06 9.20 10.83
CA ILE A 137 28.77 8.40 12.02
C ILE A 137 28.25 9.31 13.14
N GLU A 138 26.98 9.16 13.50
CA GLU A 138 26.37 9.97 14.55
C GLU A 138 26.19 9.20 15.84
N ARG A 139 26.21 9.92 16.95
CA ARG A 139 25.68 9.42 18.21
C ARG A 139 24.17 9.69 18.21
N GLY A 140 23.44 8.73 17.64
CA GLY A 140 22.02 8.86 17.33
C GLY A 140 21.09 8.85 18.53
#